data_AF-A0A349BSI9-F1
#
_entry.id   AF-A0A349BSI9-F1
#
_cell.length_a   1.000
_cell.length_b   1.000
_cell.length_c   1.000
_cell.angle_alpha   90.00
_cell.angle_beta   90.00
_cell.angle_gamma   90.00
#
_symmetry.space_group_name_H-M   'P 1'
#
loop_
_entity.id
_entity.type
_entity.pdbx_description
1 polymer ?
#
loop_
_entity_poly.entity_id
_entity_poly.type
_entity_poly.pdbx_seq_one_letter_code
_entity_poly.pdbx_strand_id
1 'polypeptide(L)'
;MKNWIDSFLKSKGPFHLLIILGFTMVSLLFYYPLLSGKIQLQSDIRQYEGMSRQLKDYRAETGKETYWIDNAFGGMPTYQLGANYPGDFLNPVYSFFRILPRPAHILFLYLLGAYLLLLILKLPWHSALFGALALDR
;
A
#
# COMPACT_ATOMS: atom_id res chain seq x y z
N MET A 1 -5.99 33.43 -7.38
CA MET A 1 -5.81 32.12 -6.72
C MET A 1 -4.35 31.64 -6.69
N LYS A 2 -3.50 31.94 -7.69
CA LYS A 2 -2.08 31.54 -7.72
C LYS A 2 -1.26 31.98 -6.49
N ASN A 3 -1.39 33.24 -6.08
CA ASN A 3 -0.59 33.86 -5.01
C ASN A 3 -0.73 33.20 -3.63
N TRP A 4 -1.86 32.55 -3.33
CA TRP A 4 -2.08 31.93 -2.03
C TRP A 4 -1.50 30.51 -1.95
N ILE A 5 -1.58 29.76 -3.06
CA ILE A 5 -0.96 28.43 -3.19
C ILE A 5 0.56 28.57 -3.14
N ASP A 6 1.13 29.53 -3.86
CA ASP A 6 2.57 29.78 -3.87
C ASP A 6 3.09 30.22 -2.49
N SER A 7 2.31 31.03 -1.76
CA SER A 7 2.64 31.45 -0.38
C SER A 7 2.58 30.28 0.61
N PHE A 8 1.59 29.40 0.48
CA PHE A 8 1.46 28.21 1.31
C PHE A 8 2.59 27.20 1.04
N LEU A 9 2.89 26.93 -0.24
CA LEU A 9 3.98 26.05 -0.66
C LEU A 9 5.34 26.55 -0.19
N LYS A 10 5.57 27.87 -0.19
CA LYS A 10 6.87 28.46 0.19
C LYS A 10 7.08 28.55 1.70
N SER A 11 6.01 28.64 2.50
CA SER A 11 6.12 28.83 3.96
C SER A 11 5.95 27.54 4.77
N LYS A 12 4.95 26.71 4.44
CA LYS A 12 4.59 25.50 5.22
C LYS A 12 4.76 24.20 4.43
N GLY A 13 4.72 24.27 3.10
CA GLY A 13 4.99 23.15 2.19
C GLY A 13 6.25 22.32 2.51
N PRO A 14 7.44 22.92 2.73
CA PRO A 14 8.66 22.14 2.96
C PRO A 14 8.61 21.29 4.23
N PHE A 15 7.92 21.75 5.29
CA PHE A 15 7.78 20.98 6.54
C PHE A 15 6.92 19.73 6.33
N HIS A 16 5.80 19.85 5.61
CA HIS A 16 4.94 18.71 5.29
C HIS A 16 5.67 17.68 4.42
N LEU A 17 6.46 18.14 3.45
CA LEU A 17 7.26 17.25 2.61
C LEU A 17 8.33 16.49 3.42
N LEU A 18 9.00 17.17 4.35
CA LEU A 18 9.97 16.55 5.26
C LEU A 18 9.32 15.51 6.17
N ILE A 19 8.11 15.78 6.66
CA ILE A 19 7.34 14.82 7.48
C ILE A 19 6.96 13.57 6.68
N ILE A 20 6.49 13.74 5.43
CA ILE A 20 6.15 12.61 4.56
C ILE A 20 7.39 11.74 4.29
N LEU A 21 8.54 12.36 3.99
CA LEU A 21 9.80 11.64 3.85
C LEU A 21 10.22 10.93 5.15
N GLY A 22 10.01 11.59 6.29
CA GLY A 22 10.24 11.02 7.61
C GLY A 22 9.40 9.77 7.84
N PHE A 23 8.10 9.78 7.51
CA PHE A 23 7.24 8.61 7.61
C PHE A 23 7.70 7.48 6.70
N THR A 24 8.10 7.77 5.46
CA THR A 24 8.68 6.76 4.57
C THR A 24 9.91 6.10 5.21
N MET A 25 10.81 6.89 5.79
CA MET A 25 12.01 6.37 6.46
C MET A 25 11.66 5.53 7.69
N VAL A 26 10.75 6.02 8.54
CA VAL A 26 10.27 5.30 9.74
C VAL A 26 9.65 3.96 9.36
N SER A 27 8.78 3.92 8.36
CA SER A 27 8.13 2.68 7.92
C SER A 27 9.13 1.66 7.36
N LEU A 28 10.16 2.09 6.64
CA LEU A 28 11.20 1.20 6.12
C LEU A 28 12.12 0.68 7.23
N LEU A 29 12.51 1.54 8.17
CA LEU A 29 13.35 1.15 9.31
C LEU A 29 12.63 0.23 10.28
N PHE A 30 11.34 0.47 10.53
CA PHE A 30 10.54 -0.40 11.40
C PHE A 30 10.48 -1.84 10.87
N TYR A 31 10.37 -2.00 9.56
CA TYR A 31 10.43 -3.29 8.89
C TYR A 31 11.79 -3.57 8.23
N TYR A 32 12.88 -3.16 8.87
CA TYR A 32 14.25 -3.44 8.42
C TYR A 32 14.52 -4.90 8.00
N PRO A 33 13.93 -5.94 8.64
CA PRO A 33 14.09 -7.32 8.18
C PRO A 33 13.65 -7.56 6.72
N LEU A 34 12.74 -6.75 6.18
CA LEU A 34 12.37 -6.80 4.75
C LEU A 34 13.53 -6.43 3.83
N LEU A 35 14.33 -5.42 4.23
CA LEU A 35 15.52 -5.00 3.47
C LEU A 35 16.61 -6.08 3.50
N SER A 36 16.56 -6.97 4.49
CA SER A 36 17.46 -8.11 4.62
C SER A 36 17.04 -9.32 3.76
N GLY A 37 15.96 -9.22 2.98
CA GLY A 37 15.47 -10.28 2.10
C GLY A 37 14.89 -11.50 2.83
N LYS A 38 14.72 -11.42 4.16
CA LYS A 38 14.14 -12.50 4.95
C LYS A 38 12.62 -12.45 4.79
N ILE A 39 12.07 -13.48 4.16
CA ILE A 39 10.63 -13.63 3.96
C ILE A 39 10.09 -14.58 5.02
N GLN A 40 9.03 -14.18 5.69
CA GLN A 40 8.36 -15.07 6.64
C GLN A 40 7.55 -16.11 5.88
N LEU A 41 7.87 -17.39 6.10
CA LEU A 41 7.12 -18.50 5.52
C LEU A 41 5.80 -18.66 6.27
N GLN A 42 4.72 -18.23 5.64
CA GLN A 42 3.36 -18.46 6.12
C GLN A 42 2.64 -19.48 5.24
N SER A 43 1.86 -20.36 5.85
CA SER A 43 1.19 -21.47 5.16
C SER A 43 0.09 -20.99 4.20
N ASP A 44 -0.61 -19.92 4.59
CA ASP A 44 -1.63 -19.24 3.79
C ASP A 44 -1.04 -18.64 2.50
N ILE A 45 0.12 -17.98 2.56
CA ILE A 45 0.81 -17.44 1.39
C ILE A 45 1.19 -18.57 0.42
N ARG A 46 1.74 -19.68 0.93
CA ARG A 46 2.12 -20.83 0.10
C ARG A 46 0.90 -21.49 -0.55
N GLN A 47 -0.19 -21.63 0.18
CA GLN A 47 -1.43 -22.19 -0.36
C GLN A 47 -2.04 -21.26 -1.42
N TYR A 48 -2.05 -19.95 -1.17
CA TYR A 48 -2.49 -18.95 -2.16
C TYR A 48 -1.64 -18.98 -3.44
N GLU A 49 -0.33 -19.12 -3.30
CA GLU A 49 0.58 -19.24 -4.45
C GLU A 49 0.27 -20.47 -5.30
N GLY A 50 0.02 -21.62 -4.66
CA GLY A 50 -0.41 -22.85 -5.33
C GLY A 50 -1.74 -22.70 -6.07
N MET A 51 -2.76 -22.11 -5.41
CA MET A 51 -4.09 -21.89 -6.02
C MET A 51 -4.03 -20.88 -7.17
N SER A 52 -3.35 -19.75 -6.99
CA SER A 52 -3.24 -18.69 -8.01
C SER A 52 -2.39 -19.07 -9.22
N ARG A 53 -1.66 -20.18 -9.18
CA ARG A 53 -0.75 -20.62 -10.26
C ARG A 53 -1.48 -20.87 -11.57
N GLN A 54 -2.56 -21.68 -11.56
CA GLN A 54 -3.34 -21.97 -12.77
C GLN A 54 -3.88 -20.68 -13.42
N LEU A 55 -4.36 -19.74 -12.60
CA LEU A 55 -4.83 -18.44 -13.06
C LEU A 55 -3.72 -17.63 -13.76
N LYS A 56 -2.53 -17.55 -13.14
CA LYS A 56 -1.39 -16.81 -13.67
C LYS A 56 -0.84 -17.43 -14.95
N ASP A 57 -0.72 -18.75 -14.99
CA ASP A 57 -0.19 -19.49 -16.12
C ASP A 57 -1.14 -19.35 -17.33
N TYR A 58 -2.45 -19.52 -17.13
CA TYR A 58 -3.46 -19.31 -18.18
C TYR A 58 -3.45 -17.87 -18.73
N ARG A 59 -3.29 -16.88 -17.85
CA ARG A 59 -3.16 -15.47 -18.23
C ARG A 59 -1.92 -15.21 -19.07
N ALA A 60 -0.79 -15.83 -18.73
CA ALA A 60 0.46 -15.69 -19.46
C ALA A 60 0.38 -16.31 -20.86
N GLU A 61 -0.31 -17.44 -21.02
CA GLU A 61 -0.43 -18.16 -22.29
C GLU A 61 -1.47 -17.57 -23.23
N THR A 62 -2.65 -17.20 -22.72
CA THR A 62 -3.81 -16.82 -23.54
C THR A 62 -4.05 -15.31 -23.59
N GLY A 63 -3.42 -14.55 -22.69
CA GLY A 63 -3.73 -13.14 -22.47
C GLY A 63 -5.12 -12.89 -21.88
N LYS A 64 -5.86 -13.94 -21.51
CA LYS A 64 -7.20 -13.87 -20.91
C LYS A 64 -7.18 -14.31 -19.47
N GLU A 65 -8.14 -13.80 -18.71
CA GLU A 65 -8.33 -14.19 -17.32
C GLU A 65 -9.21 -15.44 -17.26
N THR A 66 -8.89 -16.36 -16.35
CA THR A 66 -9.81 -17.44 -16.00
C THR A 66 -10.61 -17.04 -14.77
N TYR A 67 -11.92 -17.26 -14.82
CA TYR A 67 -12.83 -16.96 -13.71
C TYR A 67 -13.08 -18.16 -12.79
N TRP A 68 -12.56 -19.34 -13.17
CA TRP A 68 -12.64 -20.59 -12.44
C TRP A 68 -11.29 -21.32 -12.48
N ILE A 69 -10.90 -21.93 -11.36
CA ILE A 69 -9.73 -22.80 -11.27
C ILE A 69 -10.14 -24.17 -10.76
N ASP A 70 -9.41 -25.19 -11.18
CA ASP A 70 -9.66 -26.60 -10.84
C ASP A 70 -8.60 -27.15 -9.87
N ASN A 71 -7.50 -26.40 -9.68
CA ASN A 71 -6.41 -26.76 -8.77
C ASN A 71 -6.74 -26.50 -7.27
N ALA A 72 -7.94 -26.01 -6.96
CA ALA A 72 -8.51 -26.00 -5.61
C ALA A 72 -9.44 -27.21 -5.41
N PHE A 73 -9.67 -27.62 -4.16
CA PHE A 73 -10.50 -28.79 -3.84
C PHE A 73 -11.94 -28.62 -4.38
N GLY A 74 -12.27 -29.32 -5.47
CA GLY A 74 -13.57 -29.20 -6.15
C GLY A 74 -13.70 -28.00 -7.09
N GLY A 75 -12.61 -27.27 -7.31
CA GLY A 75 -12.58 -26.02 -8.04
C GLY A 75 -13.08 -24.83 -7.23
N MET A 76 -12.65 -23.64 -7.60
CA MET A 76 -13.13 -22.40 -7.01
C MET A 76 -13.08 -21.24 -8.01
N PRO A 77 -13.91 -20.22 -7.81
CA PRO A 77 -13.84 -19.02 -8.60
C PRO A 77 -12.68 -18.09 -8.19
N THR A 78 -12.16 -17.31 -9.13
CA THR A 78 -10.86 -16.64 -9.02
C THR A 78 -10.88 -15.21 -8.47
N TYR A 79 -12.04 -14.71 -8.06
CA TYR A 79 -12.14 -13.36 -7.49
C TYR A 79 -11.29 -13.17 -6.23
N GLN A 80 -11.09 -14.21 -5.42
CA GLN A 80 -10.19 -14.18 -4.27
C GLN A 80 -8.69 -14.34 -4.64
N LEU A 81 -8.40 -14.76 -5.87
CA LEU A 81 -7.04 -15.04 -6.35
C LEU A 81 -6.42 -13.89 -7.13
N GLY A 82 -7.16 -12.79 -7.35
CA GLY A 82 -6.67 -11.63 -8.07
C GLY A 82 -6.80 -11.77 -9.59
N ALA A 83 -7.93 -12.31 -10.06
CA ALA A 83 -8.33 -12.16 -11.46
C ALA A 83 -8.47 -10.66 -11.79
N ASN A 84 -7.85 -10.22 -12.89
CA ASN A 84 -8.02 -8.82 -13.29
C ASN A 84 -9.35 -8.67 -14.02
N TYR A 85 -10.12 -7.65 -13.66
CA TYR A 85 -11.32 -7.30 -14.39
C TYR A 85 -11.02 -6.10 -15.31
N PRO A 86 -11.59 -6.05 -16.52
CA PRO A 86 -11.31 -4.97 -17.48
C PRO A 86 -11.74 -3.57 -17.00
N GLY A 87 -12.59 -3.48 -15.97
CA GLY A 87 -13.05 -2.23 -15.36
C GLY A 87 -12.36 -1.86 -14.05
N ASP A 88 -11.16 -2.38 -13.76
CA ASP A 88 -10.47 -2.07 -12.49
C ASP A 88 -9.75 -0.71 -12.54
N PHE A 89 -10.49 0.35 -12.17
CA PHE A 89 -9.97 1.72 -12.06
C PHE A 89 -9.11 1.95 -10.81
N LEU A 90 -9.13 1.04 -9.83
CA LEU A 90 -8.41 1.20 -8.56
C LEU A 90 -7.01 0.59 -8.61
N ASN A 91 -6.77 -0.38 -9.50
CA ASN A 91 -5.46 -1.03 -9.64
C ASN A 91 -4.29 -0.06 -9.86
N PRO A 92 -4.40 1.02 -10.66
CA PRO A 92 -3.31 1.99 -10.80
C PRO A 92 -2.98 2.71 -9.49
N VAL A 93 -4.00 3.12 -8.74
CA VAL A 93 -3.85 3.78 -7.42
C VAL A 93 -3.22 2.82 -6.42
N TYR A 94 -3.73 1.59 -6.38
CA TYR A 94 -3.20 0.55 -5.50
C TYR A 94 -1.73 0.21 -5.82
N SER A 95 -1.37 0.20 -7.10
CA SER A 95 -0.01 -0.08 -7.54
C SER A 95 0.96 1.06 -7.24
N PHE A 96 0.50 2.32 -7.23
CA PHE A 96 1.31 3.46 -6.78
C PHE A 96 1.78 3.31 -5.33
N PHE A 97 0.89 2.89 -4.42
CA PHE A 97 1.27 2.69 -3.02
C PHE A 97 2.14 1.44 -2.80
N ARG A 98 2.15 0.49 -3.74
CA ARG A 98 3.01 -0.70 -3.71
C ARG A 98 4.48 -0.44 -4.10
N ILE A 99 4.87 0.81 -4.38
CA ILE A 99 6.28 1.18 -4.57
C ILE A 99 7.11 0.85 -3.32
N LEU A 100 6.52 0.99 -2.13
CA LEU A 100 7.14 0.54 -0.89
C LEU A 100 6.88 -0.96 -0.67
N PRO A 101 7.87 -1.73 -0.17
CA PRO A 101 7.70 -3.16 0.08
C PRO A 101 6.56 -3.43 1.08
N ARG A 102 5.89 -4.56 0.93
CA ARG A 102 4.95 -5.06 1.95
C ARG A 102 5.73 -5.61 3.15
N PRO A 103 5.33 -5.35 4.41
CA PRO A 103 4.23 -4.53 4.94
C PRO A 103 4.50 -3.01 5.10
N ALA A 104 5.70 -2.50 4.82
CA ALA A 104 6.07 -1.11 5.10
C ALA A 104 5.13 -0.05 4.48
N HIS A 105 4.64 -0.27 3.25
CA HIS A 105 3.65 0.64 2.63
C HIS A 105 2.35 0.81 3.44
N ILE A 106 1.91 -0.21 4.17
CA ILE A 106 0.69 -0.15 4.99
C ILE A 106 0.91 0.78 6.17
N LEU A 107 2.03 0.62 6.88
CA LEU A 107 2.40 1.50 8.00
C LEU A 107 2.57 2.95 7.52
N PHE A 108 3.19 3.16 6.37
CA PHE A 108 3.28 4.49 5.77
C PHE A 108 1.90 5.11 5.52
N LEU A 109 0.97 4.35 4.96
CA LEU A 109 -0.40 4.79 4.72
C LEU A 109 -1.14 5.11 6.03
N TYR A 110 -0.94 4.34 7.10
CA TYR A 110 -1.51 4.63 8.41
C TYR A 110 -0.98 5.96 8.98
N LEU A 111 0.33 6.15 9.00
CA LEU A 111 0.95 7.39 9.49
C LEU A 111 0.52 8.61 8.66
N LEU A 112 0.53 8.48 7.32
CA LEU A 112 0.11 9.54 6.42
C LEU A 112 -1.38 9.86 6.60
N GLY A 113 -2.25 8.84 6.68
CA GLY A 113 -3.68 9.01 6.88
C GLY A 113 -4.01 9.68 8.20
N ALA A 114 -3.39 9.24 9.29
CA ALA A 114 -3.54 9.84 10.62
C ALA A 114 -3.08 11.31 10.62
N TYR A 115 -1.92 11.58 10.00
CA TYR A 115 -1.39 12.93 9.89
C TYR A 115 -2.32 13.86 9.11
N LEU A 116 -2.81 13.41 7.95
CA LEU A 116 -3.76 14.17 7.13
C LEU A 116 -5.07 14.43 7.87
N LEU A 117 -5.59 13.43 8.58
CA LEU A 117 -6.79 13.59 9.40
C LEU A 117 -6.61 14.69 10.46
N LEU A 118 -5.50 14.69 11.19
CA LEU A 118 -5.22 15.70 12.21
C LEU A 118 -5.03 17.10 11.61
N LEU A 119 -4.46 17.20 10.41
CA LEU A 119 -4.39 18.48 9.68
C LEU A 119 -5.77 18.98 9.24
N ILE A 120 -6.66 18.09 8.78
CA ILE A 120 -8.05 18.44 8.42
C ILE A 120 -8.82 18.95 9.65
N LEU A 121 -8.55 18.37 10.82
CA LEU A 121 -9.07 18.84 12.12
C LEU A 121 -8.43 20.16 12.60
N LYS A 122 -7.60 20.80 11.76
CA LYS A 122 -6.94 22.09 12.02
C LYS A 122 -5.94 22.06 13.19
N LEU A 123 -5.41 20.89 13.54
CA LEU A 123 -4.29 20.83 14.50
C LEU A 123 -3.02 21.43 13.87
N PRO A 124 -2.14 22.04 14.67
CA PRO A 124 -0.83 22.47 14.19
C PRO A 124 0.00 21.26 13.76
N TRP A 125 0.85 21.45 12.75
CA TRP A 125 1.59 20.36 12.11
C TRP A 125 2.46 19.53 13.06
N HIS A 126 3.01 20.15 14.12
CA HIS A 126 3.78 19.45 15.16
C HIS A 126 2.90 18.48 15.95
N SER A 127 1.74 18.92 16.41
CA SER A 127 0.79 18.06 17.13
C SER A 127 0.23 16.97 16.24
N ALA A 128 0.00 17.27 14.96
CA ALA A 128 -0.40 16.27 13.96
C ALA A 128 0.69 15.20 13.76
N LEU A 129 1.97 15.60 13.73
CA LEU A 129 3.11 14.67 13.63
C LEU A 129 3.17 13.71 14.82
N PHE A 130 3.14 14.25 16.04
CA PHE A 130 3.17 13.42 17.25
C PHE A 130 1.92 12.56 17.40
N GLY A 131 0.75 13.09 17.03
CA GLY A 131 -0.51 12.34 17.04
C GLY A 131 -0.51 11.18 16.05
N ALA A 132 0.05 11.37 14.84
CA ALA A 132 0.19 10.29 13.86
C ALA A 132 1.10 9.16 14.35
N LEU A 133 2.21 9.50 15.00
CA LEU A 133 3.13 8.51 15.60
C LEU A 133 2.53 7.81 16.83
N ALA A 134 1.70 8.52 17.61
CA ALA A 134 1.07 7.96 18.81
C ALA A 134 -0.10 7.01 18.50
N LEU A 135 -0.75 7.16 17.34
CA LEU A 135 -1.91 6.37 16.95
C LEU A 135 -1.56 4.90 16.60
N ASP A 136 -0.29 4.61 16.29
CA ASP A 136 0.17 3.27 15.93
C ASP A 136 0.40 2.34 17.15
N ARG A 137 -0.36 2.55 18.24
CA ARG A 137 -0.28 1.78 19.49
C ARG A 137 -1.63 1.29 19.97
#